data_AF-A0A1I4CHP7-F1
#
_entry.id   AF-A0A1I4CHP7-F1
#
_cell.length_a   1.000
_cell.length_b   1.000
_cell.length_c   1.000
_cell.angle_alpha   90.00
_cell.angle_beta   90.00
_cell.angle_gamma   90.00
#
_symmetry.space_group_name_H-M   'P 1'
#
loop_
_entity.id
_entity.type
_entity.pdbx_description
1 polymer ?
#
loop_
_entity_poly.entity_id
_entity_poly.type
_entity_poly.pdbx_seq_one_letter_code
_entity_poly.pdbx_strand_id
1 'polypeptide(L)'
;PGRQISADFGTNSVIQNNIFDTADGVIKYNWNDGETILSEAGSAWPREDSGSVTAADALSITDSSRGSKTWNYNPAKPSVIVIVSGQGAGQWRNIVASANNAFRMDKPLDTLPAVGDHFVIAQPSYLNVIIRNNIMSGNPFGVAMYDGTFLNVSVTGNKLTDNGGIYLSPSQKTKNSWKTFSAYRNIEINNNIITNKSGYYPAYINIFFRLVDQKTLFGRSVDTVEVRNNQVTARPGTNLSLFPFAEGYAAWLAYQYAGAPFVETNETPLLGSVFQGNSCANCPVNYKLTGGAYATVIWNATSPNTSGFQSTFMTDTPIWSSTKVISTSTNVGKD
;
A
#
# COMPACT_ATOMS: atom_id res chain seq x y z
N PRO A 1 2.11 -9.58 -26.34
CA PRO A 1 1.86 -8.31 -25.62
C PRO A 1 0.67 -8.51 -24.66
N GLY A 2 0.70 -7.92 -23.46
CA GLY A 2 -0.42 -7.98 -22.51
C GLY A 2 -1.34 -6.80 -22.64
N ARG A 3 -2.65 -7.03 -22.45
CA ARG A 3 -3.61 -5.97 -22.21
C ARG A 3 -3.40 -5.45 -20.79
N GLN A 4 -3.08 -4.18 -20.68
CA GLN A 4 -2.71 -3.49 -19.44
C GLN A 4 -3.32 -2.09 -19.46
N ILE A 5 -3.50 -1.50 -18.28
CA ILE A 5 -3.89 -0.10 -18.12
C ILE A 5 -3.04 0.54 -17.03
N SER A 6 -2.49 1.72 -17.32
CA SER A 6 -1.91 2.60 -16.32
C SER A 6 -2.76 3.86 -16.19
N ALA A 7 -3.12 4.21 -14.96
CA ALA A 7 -3.90 5.39 -14.63
C ALA A 7 -3.38 5.97 -13.32
N ASP A 8 -2.51 6.97 -13.39
CA ASP A 8 -1.81 7.51 -12.22
C ASP A 8 -2.65 8.44 -11.34
N PHE A 9 -3.68 9.09 -11.90
CA PHE A 9 -4.49 10.11 -11.23
C PHE A 9 -5.98 9.93 -11.56
N GLY A 10 -6.61 8.96 -10.92
CA GLY A 10 -8.04 8.64 -11.07
C GLY A 10 -8.89 9.22 -9.93
N THR A 11 -9.99 9.88 -10.26
CA THR A 11 -10.98 10.34 -9.27
C THR A 11 -12.37 9.92 -9.70
N ASN A 12 -13.17 9.37 -8.79
CA ASN A 12 -14.55 8.91 -9.06
C ASN A 12 -14.61 7.99 -10.30
N SER A 13 -13.71 7.00 -10.34
CA SER A 13 -13.47 6.18 -11.54
C SER A 13 -13.73 4.70 -11.26
N VAL A 14 -14.13 3.98 -12.30
CA VAL A 14 -14.44 2.54 -12.21
C VAL A 14 -13.74 1.78 -13.34
N ILE A 15 -12.93 0.78 -12.98
CA ILE A 15 -12.35 -0.21 -13.90
C ILE A 15 -13.09 -1.53 -13.65
N GLN A 16 -14.04 -1.86 -14.52
CA GLN A 16 -14.94 -3.00 -14.28
C GLN A 16 -15.21 -3.86 -15.50
N ASN A 17 -15.42 -5.16 -15.25
CA ASN A 17 -15.87 -6.15 -16.23
C ASN A 17 -14.97 -6.23 -17.49
N ASN A 18 -13.68 -5.94 -17.34
CA ASN A 18 -12.71 -6.06 -18.42
C ASN A 18 -12.07 -7.44 -18.44
N ILE A 19 -11.54 -7.80 -19.61
CA ILE A 19 -10.62 -8.93 -19.76
C ILE A 19 -9.24 -8.36 -20.07
N PHE A 20 -8.27 -8.68 -19.24
CA PHE A 20 -6.86 -8.40 -19.44
C PHE A 20 -6.12 -9.73 -19.61
N ASP A 21 -5.65 -10.02 -20.81
CA ASP A 21 -4.88 -11.22 -21.10
C ASP A 21 -3.65 -10.91 -21.95
N THR A 22 -2.92 -11.96 -22.27
CA THR A 22 -1.70 -11.91 -23.05
C THR A 22 -1.86 -12.80 -24.27
N ALA A 23 -1.58 -12.24 -25.46
CA ALA A 23 -1.91 -12.88 -26.74
C ALA A 23 -1.14 -14.20 -27.02
N ASP A 24 0.02 -14.42 -26.40
CA ASP A 24 0.95 -15.52 -26.74
C ASP A 24 1.42 -16.31 -25.50
N GLY A 25 0.58 -16.43 -24.48
CA GLY A 25 0.97 -17.02 -23.18
C GLY A 25 1.61 -15.99 -22.27
N VAL A 26 2.60 -16.36 -21.46
CA VAL A 26 3.06 -15.54 -20.33
C VAL A 26 4.07 -14.46 -20.76
N ILE A 27 3.90 -13.22 -20.28
CA ILE A 27 4.90 -12.16 -20.51
C ILE A 27 6.22 -12.56 -19.83
N LYS A 28 7.34 -12.54 -20.56
CA LYS A 28 8.64 -12.70 -19.90
C LYS A 28 8.84 -11.58 -18.90
N TYR A 29 9.08 -11.94 -17.64
CA TYR A 29 9.38 -10.97 -16.60
C TYR A 29 10.56 -10.08 -17.01
N ASN A 30 10.35 -8.77 -16.95
CA ASN A 30 11.35 -7.74 -17.22
C ASN A 30 11.46 -6.84 -15.99
N TRP A 31 12.34 -7.18 -15.03
CA TRP A 31 12.80 -6.28 -13.96
C TRP A 31 11.74 -5.31 -13.38
N ASN A 32 10.65 -5.86 -12.82
CA ASN A 32 9.52 -5.14 -12.19
C ASN A 32 8.48 -4.49 -13.10
N ASP A 33 8.43 -4.80 -14.39
CA ASP A 33 7.37 -4.34 -15.29
C ASP A 33 6.33 -5.46 -15.55
N GLY A 34 5.13 -5.08 -15.98
CA GLY A 34 4.07 -5.99 -16.38
C GLY A 34 2.85 -6.01 -15.47
N GLU A 35 2.48 -4.85 -14.93
CA GLU A 35 1.23 -4.66 -14.21
C GLU A 35 0.01 -4.70 -15.12
N THR A 36 -1.02 -5.41 -14.67
CA THR A 36 -2.30 -5.45 -15.38
C THR A 36 -3.04 -4.13 -15.21
N ILE A 37 -3.12 -3.64 -13.98
CA ILE A 37 -3.65 -2.32 -13.61
C ILE A 37 -2.61 -1.63 -12.75
N LEU A 38 -2.12 -0.48 -13.20
CA LEU A 38 -1.05 0.26 -12.55
C LEU A 38 -1.48 1.68 -12.20
N SER A 39 -1.00 2.12 -11.04
CA SER A 39 -0.89 3.52 -10.67
C SER A 39 0.44 3.72 -9.95
N GLU A 40 1.33 4.55 -10.49
CA GLU A 40 2.64 4.91 -9.92
C GLU A 40 2.68 6.33 -9.33
N ALA A 41 1.51 6.98 -9.23
CA ALA A 41 1.38 8.33 -8.70
C ALA A 41 2.30 9.38 -9.38
N GLY A 42 2.57 9.18 -10.67
CA GLY A 42 3.42 10.05 -11.48
C GLY A 42 4.91 9.66 -11.50
N SER A 43 5.32 8.60 -10.80
CA SER A 43 6.66 7.98 -10.86
C SER A 43 7.81 9.00 -10.76
N ALA A 44 8.47 9.33 -11.87
CA ALA A 44 9.55 10.32 -11.96
C ALA A 44 9.12 11.76 -11.62
N TRP A 45 7.83 12.05 -11.69
CA TRP A 45 7.21 13.35 -11.41
C TRP A 45 6.11 13.19 -10.37
N PRO A 46 6.47 12.85 -9.11
CA PRO A 46 5.47 12.67 -8.06
C PRO A 46 4.65 13.95 -7.91
N ARG A 47 3.39 13.82 -7.54
CA ARG A 47 2.49 14.95 -7.21
C ARG A 47 2.23 15.02 -5.72
N GLU A 48 3.28 14.83 -4.93
CA GLU A 48 3.21 14.79 -3.47
C GLU A 48 4.43 15.45 -2.82
N ASP A 49 4.24 15.89 -1.58
CA ASP A 49 5.26 16.45 -0.70
C ASP A 49 4.86 16.23 0.77
N SER A 50 5.81 16.37 1.69
CA SER A 50 5.57 16.20 3.11
C SER A 50 6.20 17.29 3.97
N GLY A 51 5.62 17.51 5.15
CA GLY A 51 5.98 18.60 6.04
C GLY A 51 5.69 18.33 7.51
N SER A 52 6.08 19.28 8.34
CA SER A 52 5.86 19.26 9.79
C SER A 52 4.97 20.43 10.21
N VAL A 53 3.97 20.16 11.04
CA VAL A 53 3.05 21.18 11.55
C VAL A 53 3.82 22.16 12.44
N THR A 54 3.73 23.44 12.10
CA THR A 54 4.22 24.56 12.94
C THR A 54 3.07 25.33 13.58
N ALA A 55 1.90 25.30 12.96
CA ALA A 55 0.65 25.78 13.52
C ALA A 55 -0.51 25.06 12.82
N ALA A 56 -1.59 24.83 13.56
CA ALA A 56 -2.84 24.32 13.02
C ALA A 56 -4.02 25.02 13.69
N ASP A 57 -5.06 25.28 12.90
CA ASP A 57 -6.39 25.62 13.40
C ASP A 57 -7.41 24.65 12.80
N ALA A 58 -8.69 24.86 13.11
CA ALA A 58 -9.77 23.99 12.64
C ALA A 58 -9.69 23.72 11.13
N LEU A 59 -9.26 24.69 10.33
CA LEU A 59 -9.37 24.68 8.88
C LEU A 59 -8.04 24.93 8.16
N SER A 60 -6.94 25.10 8.87
CA SER A 60 -5.62 25.37 8.29
C SER A 60 -4.52 24.57 8.95
N ILE A 61 -3.54 24.14 8.14
CA ILE A 61 -2.26 23.61 8.61
C ILE A 61 -1.14 24.42 7.99
N THR A 62 -0.16 24.81 8.82
CA THR A 62 0.99 25.62 8.41
C THR A 62 2.29 24.91 8.70
N ASP A 63 3.24 24.96 7.77
CA ASP A 63 4.65 24.58 7.98
C ASP A 63 5.58 25.75 7.62
N SER A 64 5.79 26.64 8.59
CA SER A 64 6.75 27.74 8.46
C SER A 64 8.20 27.27 8.47
N SER A 65 8.49 26.05 8.95
CA SER A 65 9.85 25.51 9.01
C SER A 65 10.44 25.26 7.62
N ARG A 66 9.56 25.11 6.61
CA ARG A 66 9.93 25.00 5.21
C ARG A 66 10.54 26.28 4.62
N GLY A 67 10.28 27.44 5.22
CA GLY A 67 10.79 28.74 4.76
C GLY A 67 10.33 29.07 3.34
N SER A 68 11.25 29.46 2.46
CA SER A 68 10.96 29.83 1.06
C SER A 68 10.96 28.65 0.07
N LYS A 69 11.13 27.40 0.53
CA LYS A 69 11.21 26.25 -0.36
C LYS A 69 9.84 25.90 -0.93
N THR A 70 9.74 25.90 -2.25
CA THR A 70 8.52 25.56 -2.99
C THR A 70 8.00 24.17 -2.62
N TRP A 71 6.70 24.06 -2.43
CA TRP A 71 5.99 22.78 -2.31
C TRP A 71 5.81 22.13 -3.67
N ASN A 72 5.90 20.80 -3.73
CA ASN A 72 5.47 20.03 -4.89
C ASN A 72 3.93 19.93 -4.94
N TYR A 73 3.29 21.08 -5.12
CA TYR A 73 1.86 21.27 -5.04
C TYR A 73 1.41 22.12 -6.24
N ASN A 74 0.35 21.69 -6.91
CA ASN A 74 -0.26 22.44 -8.00
C ASN A 74 -1.67 22.88 -7.60
N PRO A 75 -1.91 24.18 -7.34
CA PRO A 75 -3.22 24.67 -6.92
C PRO A 75 -4.31 24.53 -8.00
N ALA A 76 -3.94 24.27 -9.25
CA ALA A 76 -4.88 24.00 -10.33
C ALA A 76 -5.34 22.53 -10.40
N LYS A 77 -4.84 21.66 -9.51
CA LYS A 77 -5.19 20.23 -9.46
C LYS A 77 -5.81 19.88 -8.11
N PRO A 78 -6.84 19.01 -8.09
CA PRO A 78 -7.39 18.51 -6.84
C PRO A 78 -6.28 17.90 -5.99
N SER A 79 -6.14 18.40 -4.76
CA SER A 79 -5.11 17.96 -3.83
C SER A 79 -5.71 17.81 -2.45
N VAL A 80 -5.12 16.91 -1.67
CA VAL A 80 -5.50 16.63 -0.30
C VAL A 80 -4.34 16.93 0.62
N ILE A 81 -4.66 17.17 1.89
CA ILE A 81 -3.73 17.09 3.00
C ILE A 81 -4.11 15.89 3.85
N VAL A 82 -3.14 15.07 4.23
CA VAL A 82 -3.31 13.89 5.09
C VAL A 82 -2.42 14.03 6.30
N ILE A 83 -2.99 13.87 7.51
CA ILE A 83 -2.21 13.84 8.75
C ILE A 83 -1.69 12.44 8.96
N VAL A 84 -0.37 12.32 9.16
CA VAL A 84 0.31 11.03 9.21
C VAL A 84 1.01 10.77 10.54
N SER A 85 1.08 11.72 11.47
CA SER A 85 1.51 11.44 12.85
C SER A 85 0.72 12.24 13.88
N GLY A 86 0.91 11.88 15.15
CA GLY A 86 0.24 12.52 16.29
C GLY A 86 -1.26 12.23 16.39
N GLN A 87 -1.94 13.00 17.24
CA GLN A 87 -3.37 12.79 17.57
C GLN A 87 -4.32 13.04 16.39
N GLY A 88 -3.87 13.82 15.40
CA GLY A 88 -4.64 14.08 14.19
C GLY A 88 -4.51 12.98 13.12
N ALA A 89 -3.59 12.02 13.28
CA ALA A 89 -3.27 11.02 12.27
C ALA A 89 -4.49 10.24 11.78
N GLY A 90 -4.53 9.99 10.47
CA GLY A 90 -5.65 9.27 9.81
C GLY A 90 -6.66 10.22 9.16
N GLN A 91 -6.78 11.46 9.63
CA GLN A 91 -7.63 12.47 9.00
C GLN A 91 -7.03 12.98 7.68
N TRP A 92 -7.90 13.26 6.72
CA TRP A 92 -7.54 13.96 5.49
C TRP A 92 -8.64 14.93 5.07
N ARG A 93 -8.26 15.96 4.31
CA ARG A 93 -9.12 17.04 3.82
C ARG A 93 -8.72 17.46 2.41
N ASN A 94 -9.64 18.02 1.65
CA ASN A 94 -9.27 18.64 0.37
C ASN A 94 -8.62 20.00 0.66
N ILE A 95 -7.55 20.32 -0.08
CA ILE A 95 -6.92 21.64 -0.04
C ILE A 95 -7.71 22.56 -0.98
N VAL A 96 -8.24 23.66 -0.46
CA VAL A 96 -9.01 24.65 -1.23
C VAL A 96 -8.24 25.93 -1.52
N ALA A 97 -7.21 26.21 -0.73
CA ALA A 97 -6.29 27.33 -0.96
C ALA A 97 -4.96 27.08 -0.26
N SER A 98 -3.92 27.79 -0.69
CA SER A 98 -2.63 27.82 0.01
C SER A 98 -2.01 29.21 -0.05
N ALA A 99 -1.45 29.68 1.06
CA ALA A 99 -0.68 30.92 1.11
C ALA A 99 0.36 30.85 2.23
N ASN A 100 1.59 31.33 1.99
CA ASN A 100 2.64 31.43 3.02
C ASN A 100 2.90 30.12 3.80
N ASN A 101 2.97 28.98 3.11
CA ASN A 101 3.08 27.63 3.70
C ASN A 101 1.90 27.18 4.58
N ALA A 102 0.78 27.90 4.54
CA ALA A 102 -0.49 27.49 5.11
C ALA A 102 -1.36 26.86 4.02
N PHE A 103 -1.95 25.70 4.32
CA PHE A 103 -2.92 25.00 3.48
C PHE A 103 -4.29 25.09 4.13
N ARG A 104 -5.24 25.72 3.42
CA ARG A 104 -6.63 25.84 3.84
C ARG A 104 -7.42 24.64 3.36
N MET A 105 -8.18 24.04 4.26
CA MET A 105 -8.96 22.83 4.06
C MET A 105 -10.43 23.13 3.74
N ASP A 106 -11.12 22.21 3.08
CA ASP A 106 -12.55 22.30 2.73
C ASP A 106 -13.49 22.19 3.94
N LYS A 107 -13.11 21.43 4.96
CA LYS A 107 -13.89 21.22 6.19
C LYS A 107 -12.99 21.08 7.42
N PRO A 108 -13.52 21.34 8.64
CA PRO A 108 -12.69 21.33 9.85
C PRO A 108 -12.04 19.97 10.12
N LEU A 109 -10.86 19.96 10.73
CA LEU A 109 -10.31 18.76 11.38
C LEU A 109 -11.08 18.47 12.65
N ASP A 110 -11.37 17.19 12.87
CA ASP A 110 -12.05 16.70 14.07
C ASP A 110 -11.09 16.75 15.28
N THR A 111 -9.82 16.44 15.04
CA THR A 111 -8.73 16.56 16.01
C THR A 111 -7.58 17.36 15.40
N LEU A 112 -7.13 18.42 16.07
CA LEU A 112 -6.01 19.24 15.59
C LEU A 112 -4.66 18.51 15.77
N PRO A 113 -3.80 18.45 14.75
CA PRO A 113 -2.42 18.01 14.96
C PRO A 113 -1.68 19.02 15.84
N ALA A 114 -0.76 18.52 16.65
CA ALA A 114 0.15 19.33 17.47
C ALA A 114 1.33 19.86 16.63
N VAL A 115 2.02 20.86 17.16
CA VAL A 115 3.31 21.31 16.59
C VAL A 115 4.31 20.14 16.61
N GLY A 116 4.94 19.88 15.48
CA GLY A 116 5.84 18.76 15.28
C GLY A 116 5.21 17.53 14.64
N ASP A 117 3.87 17.43 14.60
CA ASP A 117 3.19 16.37 13.86
C ASP A 117 3.46 16.49 12.35
N HIS A 118 3.27 15.41 11.62
CA HIS A 118 3.60 15.30 10.22
C HIS A 118 2.36 15.23 9.34
N PHE A 119 2.47 15.83 8.16
CA PHE A 119 1.44 15.77 7.13
C PHE A 119 2.04 15.54 5.75
N VAL A 120 1.17 15.10 4.85
CA VAL A 120 1.43 14.94 3.42
C VAL A 120 0.46 15.82 2.66
N ILE A 121 0.93 16.48 1.62
CA ILE A 121 0.08 17.05 0.58
C ILE A 121 0.25 16.23 -0.68
N ALA A 122 -0.84 15.91 -1.35
CA ALA A 122 -0.78 15.11 -2.56
C ALA A 122 -1.96 15.39 -3.49
N GLN A 123 -1.73 15.32 -4.79
CA GLN A 123 -2.81 14.94 -5.71
C GLN A 123 -3.02 13.43 -5.54
N PRO A 124 -4.20 12.96 -5.09
CA PRO A 124 -4.43 11.54 -4.92
C PRO A 124 -4.20 10.79 -6.23
N SER A 125 -3.46 9.69 -6.11
CA SER A 125 -3.25 8.78 -7.23
C SER A 125 -4.56 8.09 -7.58
N TYR A 126 -5.26 7.56 -6.56
CA TYR A 126 -6.69 7.29 -6.64
C TYR A 126 -7.48 7.95 -5.51
N LEU A 127 -8.64 8.50 -5.87
CA LEU A 127 -9.66 8.99 -4.96
C LEU A 127 -11.03 8.45 -5.38
N ASN A 128 -11.68 7.65 -4.53
CA ASN A 128 -12.97 7.03 -4.82
C ASN A 128 -12.92 6.18 -6.10
N VAL A 129 -12.09 5.13 -6.10
CA VAL A 129 -11.89 4.26 -7.28
C VAL A 129 -12.31 2.84 -6.98
N ILE A 130 -13.02 2.23 -7.94
CA ILE A 130 -13.47 0.84 -7.86
C ILE A 130 -12.84 0.04 -8.99
N ILE A 131 -12.11 -1.02 -8.65
CA ILE A 131 -11.54 -2.01 -9.57
C ILE A 131 -12.28 -3.33 -9.32
N ARG A 132 -13.22 -3.71 -10.19
CA ARG A 132 -14.10 -4.85 -9.90
C ARG A 132 -14.39 -5.79 -11.06
N ASN A 133 -14.58 -7.06 -10.74
CA ASN A 133 -15.07 -8.08 -11.66
C ASN A 133 -14.26 -8.18 -12.97
N ASN A 134 -12.98 -7.83 -12.93
CA ASN A 134 -12.09 -8.00 -14.08
C ASN A 134 -11.52 -9.43 -14.09
N ILE A 135 -11.27 -9.95 -15.28
CA ILE A 135 -10.56 -11.21 -15.50
C ILE A 135 -9.16 -10.86 -15.98
N MET A 136 -8.13 -11.35 -15.27
CA MET A 136 -6.73 -11.03 -15.54
C MET A 136 -5.92 -12.32 -15.68
N SER A 137 -5.08 -12.40 -16.71
CA SER A 137 -4.21 -13.55 -16.92
C SER A 137 -2.91 -13.18 -17.63
N GLY A 138 -1.82 -13.85 -17.25
CA GLY A 138 -0.57 -13.86 -18.04
C GLY A 138 0.36 -12.66 -17.84
N ASN A 139 -0.03 -11.62 -17.09
CA ASN A 139 0.87 -10.53 -16.71
C ASN A 139 1.60 -10.80 -15.35
N PRO A 140 2.87 -10.38 -15.18
CA PRO A 140 3.66 -10.60 -13.96
C PRO A 140 3.08 -9.99 -12.68
N PHE A 141 2.28 -8.93 -12.80
CA PHE A 141 1.63 -8.24 -11.71
C PHE A 141 0.15 -8.00 -12.02
N GLY A 142 -0.70 -8.10 -11.00
CA GLY A 142 -2.14 -7.89 -11.13
C GLY A 142 -2.48 -6.41 -10.98
N VAL A 143 -2.98 -6.05 -9.79
CA VAL A 143 -3.31 -4.65 -9.44
C VAL A 143 -2.19 -4.08 -8.59
N ALA A 144 -1.60 -2.99 -9.06
CA ALA A 144 -0.48 -2.31 -8.43
C ALA A 144 -0.87 -0.89 -8.03
N MET A 145 -0.85 -0.62 -6.73
CA MET A 145 -0.92 0.72 -6.17
C MET A 145 0.45 1.08 -5.62
N TYR A 146 1.25 1.75 -6.43
CA TYR A 146 2.66 2.01 -6.18
C TYR A 146 2.91 3.48 -5.87
N ASP A 147 3.56 3.76 -4.73
CA ASP A 147 3.85 5.12 -4.24
C ASP A 147 2.63 6.06 -4.13
N GLY A 148 2.79 7.31 -3.70
CA GLY A 148 1.68 8.27 -3.72
C GLY A 148 0.60 8.07 -2.66
N THR A 149 -0.55 8.70 -2.90
CA THR A 149 -1.69 8.75 -1.98
C THR A 149 -2.91 8.07 -2.59
N PHE A 150 -3.49 7.08 -1.90
CA PHE A 150 -4.68 6.33 -2.32
C PHE A 150 -5.75 6.44 -1.24
N LEU A 151 -6.92 6.97 -1.61
CA LEU A 151 -8.01 7.26 -0.69
C LEU A 151 -9.32 6.65 -1.21
N ASN A 152 -9.98 5.84 -0.39
CA ASN A 152 -11.27 5.22 -0.73
C ASN A 152 -11.17 4.37 -2.02
N VAL A 153 -10.41 3.28 -1.96
CA VAL A 153 -10.20 2.40 -3.12
C VAL A 153 -10.73 1.00 -2.82
N SER A 154 -11.51 0.43 -3.74
CA SER A 154 -12.02 -0.93 -3.62
C SER A 154 -11.51 -1.80 -4.78
N VAL A 155 -10.79 -2.87 -4.47
CA VAL A 155 -10.41 -3.92 -5.42
C VAL A 155 -11.23 -5.18 -5.10
N THR A 156 -12.28 -5.46 -5.87
CA THR A 156 -13.23 -6.50 -5.48
C THR A 156 -13.73 -7.42 -6.59
N GLY A 157 -13.89 -8.71 -6.28
CA GLY A 157 -14.49 -9.66 -7.22
C GLY A 157 -13.66 -9.95 -8.48
N ASN A 158 -12.37 -9.56 -8.49
CA ASN A 158 -11.52 -9.82 -9.64
C ASN A 158 -11.02 -11.26 -9.64
N LYS A 159 -10.79 -11.82 -10.84
CA LYS A 159 -10.23 -13.15 -11.02
C LYS A 159 -8.89 -13.07 -11.75
N LEU A 160 -7.83 -13.44 -11.05
CA LEU A 160 -6.45 -13.41 -11.52
C LEU A 160 -5.96 -14.86 -11.67
N THR A 161 -5.60 -15.30 -12.87
CA THR A 161 -5.11 -16.67 -13.13
C THR A 161 -3.79 -16.61 -13.88
N ASP A 162 -2.74 -17.23 -13.32
CA ASP A 162 -1.38 -17.14 -13.85
C ASP A 162 -0.99 -15.68 -14.13
N ASN A 163 -1.34 -14.85 -13.16
CA ASN A 163 -1.13 -13.43 -13.12
C ASN A 163 -0.57 -13.10 -11.74
N GLY A 164 0.26 -12.07 -11.62
CA GLY A 164 0.70 -11.63 -10.31
C GLY A 164 -0.47 -11.16 -9.44
N GLY A 165 -0.22 -11.04 -8.15
CA GLY A 165 -1.23 -10.66 -7.18
C GLY A 165 -1.62 -9.17 -7.18
N ILE A 166 -2.32 -8.81 -6.10
CA ILE A 166 -2.67 -7.43 -5.77
C ILE A 166 -1.64 -6.91 -4.78
N TYR A 167 -1.07 -5.73 -5.00
CA TYR A 167 -0.15 -5.15 -4.02
C TYR A 167 -0.34 -3.65 -3.82
N LEU A 168 -0.14 -3.26 -2.56
CA LEU A 168 0.02 -1.89 -2.10
C LEU A 168 1.50 -1.71 -1.78
N SER A 169 2.16 -0.76 -2.44
CA SER A 169 3.60 -0.51 -2.24
C SER A 169 3.87 0.95 -1.83
N PRO A 170 3.30 1.42 -0.69
CA PRO A 170 3.58 2.74 -0.19
C PRO A 170 5.07 2.91 0.13
N SER A 171 5.58 4.13 0.02
CA SER A 171 6.97 4.40 0.36
C SER A 171 7.18 5.71 1.13
N GLN A 172 8.35 5.79 1.74
CA GLN A 172 8.93 7.01 2.28
C GLN A 172 10.28 7.26 1.60
N LYS A 173 10.41 8.43 0.96
CA LYS A 173 11.61 8.83 0.19
C LYS A 173 11.94 10.30 0.43
N THR A 174 13.22 10.64 0.49
CA THR A 174 13.69 12.04 0.60
C THR A 174 14.89 12.36 -0.29
N LYS A 175 15.40 11.43 -1.11
CA LYS A 175 16.56 11.66 -1.99
C LYS A 175 16.30 12.59 -3.15
N ASN A 176 15.04 12.78 -3.54
CA ASN A 176 14.69 13.70 -4.61
C ASN A 176 14.51 15.13 -4.05
N SER A 177 14.32 16.11 -4.92
CA SER A 177 13.99 17.49 -4.51
C SER A 177 12.71 17.58 -3.65
N TRP A 178 11.93 16.50 -3.61
CA TRP A 178 10.66 16.36 -2.90
C TRP A 178 10.80 15.31 -1.79
N LYS A 179 10.22 15.60 -0.63
CA LYS A 179 10.06 14.62 0.44
C LYS A 179 8.73 13.94 0.22
N THR A 180 8.75 12.68 -0.18
CA THR A 180 7.52 11.95 -0.46
C THR A 180 7.22 10.92 0.62
N PHE A 181 5.94 10.83 0.97
CA PHE A 181 5.46 9.87 1.95
C PHE A 181 4.06 9.43 1.53
N SER A 182 3.92 8.15 1.21
CA SER A 182 2.67 7.60 0.75
C SER A 182 1.61 7.57 1.86
N ALA A 183 0.37 7.92 1.50
CA ALA A 183 -0.77 7.86 2.41
C ALA A 183 -1.91 7.01 1.82
N TYR A 184 -2.15 5.85 2.42
CA TYR A 184 -3.15 4.87 1.98
C TYR A 184 -4.24 4.81 3.05
N ARG A 185 -5.47 5.16 2.69
CA ARG A 185 -6.61 5.24 3.63
C ARG A 185 -7.84 4.58 3.02
N ASN A 186 -8.55 3.82 3.85
CA ASN A 186 -9.84 3.21 3.50
C ASN A 186 -9.75 2.42 2.18
N ILE A 187 -8.91 1.38 2.18
CA ILE A 187 -8.73 0.50 1.02
C ILE A 187 -9.32 -0.86 1.34
N GLU A 188 -10.19 -1.33 0.46
CA GLU A 188 -10.86 -2.61 0.54
C GLU A 188 -10.33 -3.53 -0.57
N ILE A 189 -9.88 -4.72 -0.22
CA ILE A 189 -9.47 -5.76 -1.16
C ILE A 189 -10.29 -7.00 -0.84
N ASN A 190 -11.41 -7.18 -1.54
CA ASN A 190 -12.47 -8.09 -1.10
C ASN A 190 -12.93 -9.07 -2.18
N ASN A 191 -13.15 -10.34 -1.84
CA ASN A 191 -13.72 -11.35 -2.74
C ASN A 191 -12.93 -11.59 -4.04
N ASN A 192 -11.62 -11.34 -4.07
CA ASN A 192 -10.81 -11.64 -5.25
C ASN A 192 -10.37 -13.12 -5.23
N ILE A 193 -10.24 -13.71 -6.42
CA ILE A 193 -9.72 -15.07 -6.61
C ILE A 193 -8.41 -14.96 -7.37
N ILE A 194 -7.31 -15.38 -6.75
CA ILE A 194 -5.96 -15.31 -7.31
C ILE A 194 -5.41 -16.73 -7.34
N THR A 195 -5.10 -17.24 -8.53
CA THR A 195 -4.66 -18.63 -8.72
C THR A 195 -3.39 -18.66 -9.54
N ASN A 196 -2.34 -19.24 -8.97
CA ASN A 196 -1.15 -19.63 -9.69
C ASN A 196 -1.27 -21.13 -10.06
N LYS A 197 -1.50 -21.43 -11.35
CA LYS A 197 -1.59 -22.80 -11.86
C LYS A 197 -0.29 -23.26 -12.50
N SER A 198 0.42 -22.33 -13.13
CA SER A 198 1.56 -22.56 -14.01
C SER A 198 2.91 -22.49 -13.31
N GLY A 199 2.98 -21.86 -12.15
CA GLY A 199 4.22 -21.64 -11.40
C GLY A 199 5.04 -20.48 -11.94
N TYR A 200 4.50 -19.70 -12.89
CA TYR A 200 5.20 -18.56 -13.48
C TYR A 200 5.22 -17.35 -12.56
N TYR A 201 4.08 -17.03 -11.93
CA TYR A 201 3.94 -15.87 -11.06
C TYR A 201 3.27 -16.24 -9.74
N PRO A 202 3.72 -15.70 -8.61
CA PRO A 202 3.10 -15.98 -7.33
C PRO A 202 1.71 -15.34 -7.23
N ALA A 203 0.78 -16.03 -6.58
CA ALA A 203 -0.53 -15.55 -6.21
C ALA A 203 -0.50 -14.91 -4.81
N TYR A 204 -0.81 -13.61 -4.72
CA TYR A 204 -0.65 -12.90 -3.46
C TYR A 204 -1.56 -11.69 -3.27
N ILE A 205 -1.69 -11.25 -2.02
CA ILE A 205 -2.16 -9.91 -1.66
C ILE A 205 -1.18 -9.31 -0.65
N ASN A 206 -0.46 -8.27 -1.04
CA ASN A 206 0.63 -7.69 -0.24
C ASN A 206 0.36 -6.23 0.13
N ILE A 207 0.59 -5.90 1.40
CA ILE A 207 0.76 -4.54 1.91
C ILE A 207 2.24 -4.38 2.24
N PHE A 208 2.96 -3.62 1.42
CA PHE A 208 4.41 -3.56 1.41
C PHE A 208 4.92 -2.13 1.57
N PHE A 209 5.11 -1.69 2.81
CA PHE A 209 5.69 -0.37 3.05
C PHE A 209 7.20 -0.38 2.84
N ARG A 210 7.71 0.59 2.08
CA ARG A 210 9.13 0.71 1.76
C ARG A 210 9.73 1.94 2.40
N LEU A 211 10.65 1.73 3.33
CA LEU A 211 11.51 2.78 3.85
C LEU A 211 12.79 2.83 3.01
N VAL A 212 12.83 3.76 2.06
CA VAL A 212 13.75 3.66 0.91
C VAL A 212 15.13 4.23 1.21
N ASP A 213 15.19 5.43 1.77
CA ASP A 213 16.42 6.21 1.89
C ASP A 213 16.57 6.98 3.20
N GLN A 214 15.76 6.63 4.20
CA GLN A 214 15.76 7.21 5.55
C GLN A 214 15.92 6.12 6.60
N LYS A 215 16.54 6.45 7.74
CA LYS A 215 16.75 5.49 8.84
C LYS A 215 15.60 5.45 9.86
N THR A 216 14.74 6.47 9.88
CA THR A 216 13.59 6.59 10.79
C THR A 216 12.29 6.69 10.00
N LEU A 217 11.20 6.32 10.65
CA LEU A 217 9.85 6.45 10.10
C LEU A 217 9.33 7.88 10.28
N PHE A 218 8.61 8.36 9.27
CA PHE A 218 7.99 9.69 9.27
C PHE A 218 6.58 9.68 9.87
N GLY A 219 5.86 8.56 9.78
CA GLY A 219 4.53 8.45 10.37
C GLY A 219 3.79 7.19 9.93
N ARG A 220 2.47 7.22 10.06
CA ARG A 220 1.51 6.22 9.59
C ARG A 220 1.20 6.38 8.10
N SER A 221 1.72 5.44 7.30
CA SER A 221 1.52 5.41 5.85
C SER A 221 0.22 4.72 5.46
N VAL A 222 -0.09 3.60 6.11
CA VAL A 222 -1.26 2.78 5.84
C VAL A 222 -2.17 2.81 7.07
N ASP A 223 -3.42 3.18 6.86
CA ASP A 223 -4.47 3.13 7.88
C ASP A 223 -5.69 2.43 7.29
N THR A 224 -6.26 1.50 8.06
CA THR A 224 -7.49 0.76 7.72
C THR A 224 -7.50 0.15 6.32
N VAL A 225 -6.56 -0.78 6.04
CA VAL A 225 -6.65 -1.64 4.85
C VAL A 225 -7.33 -2.94 5.22
N GLU A 226 -8.44 -3.22 4.56
CA GLU A 226 -9.22 -4.44 4.77
C GLU A 226 -9.02 -5.39 3.60
N VAL A 227 -8.56 -6.60 3.90
CA VAL A 227 -8.39 -7.70 2.97
C VAL A 227 -9.36 -8.78 3.40
N ARG A 228 -10.54 -8.90 2.77
CA ARG A 228 -11.58 -9.84 3.22
C ARG A 228 -12.04 -10.84 2.17
N ASN A 229 -12.27 -12.07 2.60
CA ASN A 229 -12.89 -13.13 1.80
C ASN A 229 -12.21 -13.40 0.45
N ASN A 230 -10.90 -13.14 0.34
CA ASN A 230 -10.13 -13.45 -0.84
C ASN A 230 -9.70 -14.91 -0.82
N GLN A 231 -9.46 -15.46 -2.00
CA GLN A 231 -8.98 -16.81 -2.19
C GLN A 231 -7.67 -16.77 -2.95
N VAL A 232 -6.59 -17.19 -2.29
CA VAL A 232 -5.28 -17.37 -2.90
C VAL A 232 -5.02 -18.87 -3.03
N THR A 233 -4.69 -19.31 -4.24
CA THR A 233 -4.24 -20.68 -4.51
C THR A 233 -2.85 -20.63 -5.10
N ALA A 234 -1.87 -21.03 -4.30
CA ALA A 234 -0.47 -21.06 -4.67
C ALA A 234 -0.10 -22.35 -5.40
N ARG A 235 1.02 -22.32 -6.13
CA ARG A 235 1.63 -23.52 -6.70
C ARG A 235 2.96 -23.83 -5.99
N PRO A 236 3.13 -25.04 -5.43
CA PRO A 236 4.41 -25.49 -4.90
C PRO A 236 5.51 -25.44 -5.98
N GLY A 237 6.71 -24.98 -5.60
CA GLY A 237 7.86 -24.89 -6.50
C GLY A 237 7.85 -23.67 -7.44
N THR A 238 6.92 -22.72 -7.26
CA THR A 238 6.94 -21.43 -7.96
C THR A 238 8.28 -20.72 -7.73
N ASN A 239 8.90 -20.23 -8.81
CA ASN A 239 10.18 -19.54 -8.70
C ASN A 239 9.99 -18.11 -8.20
N LEU A 240 10.30 -17.88 -6.92
CA LEU A 240 10.21 -16.58 -6.28
C LEU A 240 11.47 -15.71 -6.44
N SER A 241 12.57 -16.23 -7.00
CA SER A 241 13.83 -15.46 -7.12
C SER A 241 13.72 -14.19 -7.97
N LEU A 242 12.69 -14.11 -8.81
CA LEU A 242 12.43 -12.99 -9.71
C LEU A 242 11.36 -12.05 -9.19
N PHE A 243 10.64 -12.40 -8.10
CA PHE A 243 9.50 -11.65 -7.61
C PHE A 243 9.76 -11.08 -6.21
N PRO A 244 9.39 -9.81 -5.97
CA PRO A 244 9.54 -9.22 -4.63
C PRO A 244 8.56 -9.79 -3.61
N PHE A 245 7.53 -10.52 -4.07
CA PHE A 245 6.43 -11.02 -3.26
C PHE A 245 6.36 -12.55 -3.30
N ALA A 246 6.14 -13.15 -2.13
CA ALA A 246 5.86 -14.57 -2.01
C ALA A 246 4.36 -14.84 -2.15
N GLU A 247 4.03 -16.11 -2.38
CA GLU A 247 2.66 -16.62 -2.31
C GLU A 247 1.99 -16.29 -0.96
N GLY A 248 0.71 -15.92 -1.00
CA GLY A 248 -0.11 -15.67 0.19
C GLY A 248 -0.36 -14.20 0.51
N TYR A 249 -0.58 -13.92 1.79
CA TYR A 249 -0.95 -12.60 2.30
C TYR A 249 0.22 -11.99 3.07
N ALA A 250 0.41 -10.67 2.97
CA ALA A 250 1.42 -10.01 3.80
C ALA A 250 1.06 -8.59 4.20
N ALA A 251 1.55 -8.18 5.37
CA ALA A 251 1.64 -6.80 5.80
C ALA A 251 3.02 -6.57 6.42
N TRP A 252 3.90 -5.87 5.71
CA TRP A 252 5.29 -5.75 6.13
C TRP A 252 5.99 -4.47 5.67
N LEU A 253 7.05 -4.14 6.41
CA LEU A 253 7.99 -3.08 6.13
C LEU A 253 9.27 -3.67 5.55
N ALA A 254 9.73 -3.14 4.41
CA ALA A 254 11.11 -3.28 3.96
C ALA A 254 11.91 -2.01 4.28
N TYR A 255 13.00 -2.21 5.03
CA TYR A 255 14.06 -1.24 5.15
C TYR A 255 15.06 -1.44 4.02
N GLN A 256 15.17 -0.48 3.10
CA GLN A 256 15.99 -0.59 1.89
C GLN A 256 17.21 0.32 1.90
N TYR A 257 17.36 1.16 2.93
CA TYR A 257 18.46 2.11 2.99
C TYR A 257 19.77 1.43 3.41
N ALA A 258 20.63 1.14 2.44
CA ALA A 258 21.93 0.51 2.68
C ALA A 258 22.98 1.42 3.36
N GLY A 259 22.69 2.72 3.53
CA GLY A 259 23.67 3.69 4.06
C GLY A 259 23.76 3.76 5.58
N ALA A 260 22.81 3.17 6.32
CA ALA A 260 22.79 3.17 7.78
C ALA A 260 21.95 1.99 8.31
N PRO A 261 22.08 1.60 9.58
CA PRO A 261 21.10 0.72 10.23
C PRO A 261 19.76 1.44 10.44
N PHE A 262 18.69 0.66 10.53
CA PHE A 262 17.36 1.16 10.90
C PHE A 262 17.39 1.71 12.33
N VAL A 263 16.68 2.81 12.55
CA VAL A 263 16.51 3.43 13.87
C VAL A 263 15.05 3.33 14.27
N GLU A 264 14.81 2.55 15.32
CA GLU A 264 13.47 2.39 15.86
C GLU A 264 12.89 3.73 16.35
N THR A 265 11.60 3.90 16.09
CA THR A 265 10.80 5.03 16.55
C THR A 265 9.48 4.49 17.11
N ASN A 266 8.68 5.37 17.70
CA ASN A 266 7.32 5.01 18.15
C ASN A 266 6.28 5.03 17.02
N GLU A 267 6.71 5.31 15.78
CA GLU A 267 5.82 5.34 14.63
C GLU A 267 5.48 3.95 14.10
N THR A 268 4.23 3.79 13.65
CA THR A 268 3.72 2.54 13.09
C THR A 268 3.22 2.80 11.66
N PRO A 269 4.04 2.50 10.63
CA PRO A 269 3.71 2.84 9.24
C PRO A 269 2.54 2.03 8.71
N LEU A 270 2.30 0.84 9.26
CA LEU A 270 1.18 -0.03 8.95
C LEU A 270 0.31 -0.19 10.20
N LEU A 271 -0.81 0.55 10.28
CA LEU A 271 -1.80 0.37 11.33
C LEU A 271 -3.01 -0.42 10.82
N GLY A 272 -3.41 -1.43 11.61
CA GLY A 272 -4.80 -1.86 11.63
C GLY A 272 -5.22 -2.60 10.37
N SER A 273 -4.28 -3.28 9.71
CA SER A 273 -4.61 -4.14 8.57
C SER A 273 -5.50 -5.29 9.03
N VAL A 274 -6.61 -5.51 8.34
CA VAL A 274 -7.57 -6.57 8.66
C VAL A 274 -7.54 -7.63 7.58
N PHE A 275 -7.15 -8.85 7.91
CA PHE A 275 -7.25 -10.04 7.08
C PHE A 275 -8.38 -10.94 7.60
N GLN A 276 -9.55 -10.90 6.99
CA GLN A 276 -10.72 -11.61 7.51
C GLN A 276 -11.35 -12.55 6.49
N GLY A 277 -11.63 -13.80 6.88
CA GLY A 277 -12.31 -14.77 6.02
C GLY A 277 -11.52 -15.20 4.78
N ASN A 278 -10.23 -14.83 4.69
CA ASN A 278 -9.39 -15.18 3.56
C ASN A 278 -8.97 -16.66 3.60
N SER A 279 -8.82 -17.26 2.43
CA SER A 279 -8.24 -18.60 2.27
C SER A 279 -6.91 -18.56 1.53
N CYS A 280 -5.97 -19.40 1.97
CA CYS A 280 -4.70 -19.63 1.30
C CYS A 280 -4.50 -21.13 1.10
N ALA A 281 -4.73 -21.62 -0.11
CA ALA A 281 -4.48 -23.02 -0.47
C ALA A 281 -3.04 -23.18 -0.95
N ASN A 282 -2.32 -24.14 -0.36
CA ASN A 282 -0.97 -24.54 -0.75
C ASN A 282 0.09 -23.43 -0.64
N CYS A 283 -0.18 -22.40 0.15
CA CYS A 283 0.76 -21.32 0.41
C CYS A 283 1.83 -21.83 1.38
N PRO A 284 3.14 -21.73 1.10
CA PRO A 284 4.19 -22.13 2.05
C PRO A 284 4.07 -21.40 3.38
N VAL A 285 3.74 -20.10 3.31
CA VAL A 285 3.36 -19.25 4.44
C VAL A 285 2.06 -18.54 4.06
N ASN A 286 1.02 -18.63 4.88
CA ASN A 286 -0.24 -17.96 4.53
C ASN A 286 -0.18 -16.46 4.82
N TYR A 287 0.35 -16.07 5.97
CA TYR A 287 0.46 -14.68 6.40
C TYR A 287 1.90 -14.33 6.76
N LYS A 288 2.50 -13.37 6.07
CA LYS A 288 3.81 -12.83 6.40
C LYS A 288 3.68 -11.44 7.01
N LEU A 289 4.13 -11.30 8.24
CA LEU A 289 4.22 -10.03 8.95
C LEU A 289 5.68 -9.66 9.22
N THR A 290 5.90 -8.37 9.45
CA THR A 290 7.16 -7.90 10.01
C THR A 290 6.95 -6.88 11.10
N GLY A 291 8.03 -6.58 11.83
CA GLY A 291 8.15 -5.31 12.55
C GLY A 291 7.70 -4.13 11.67
N GLY A 292 7.01 -3.16 12.27
CA GLY A 292 6.36 -2.04 11.56
C GLY A 292 4.86 -2.23 11.31
N ALA A 293 4.36 -3.46 11.37
CA ALA A 293 2.93 -3.75 11.48
C ALA A 293 2.45 -3.61 12.94
N TYR A 294 1.35 -2.89 13.14
CA TYR A 294 0.71 -2.71 14.43
C TYR A 294 -0.80 -2.93 14.34
N ALA A 295 -1.36 -3.61 15.33
CA ALA A 295 -2.79 -3.91 15.44
C ALA A 295 -3.37 -4.69 14.24
N THR A 296 -2.58 -5.56 13.61
CA THR A 296 -3.06 -6.43 12.54
C THR A 296 -4.08 -7.43 13.08
N VAL A 297 -5.19 -7.62 12.38
CA VAL A 297 -6.20 -8.63 12.72
C VAL A 297 -6.20 -9.71 11.65
N ILE A 298 -6.07 -10.99 12.05
CA ILE A 298 -6.26 -12.15 11.19
C ILE A 298 -7.42 -12.97 11.77
N TRP A 299 -8.57 -12.97 11.11
CA TRP A 299 -9.80 -13.58 11.63
C TRP A 299 -10.45 -14.53 10.64
N ASN A 300 -10.95 -15.67 11.11
CA ASN A 300 -11.64 -16.68 10.28
C ASN A 300 -10.83 -17.09 9.02
N ALA A 301 -9.50 -17.12 9.13
CA ALA A 301 -8.63 -17.53 8.04
C ALA A 301 -8.65 -19.05 7.84
N THR A 302 -8.59 -19.51 6.59
CA THR A 302 -8.57 -20.94 6.25
C THR A 302 -7.38 -21.32 5.37
N SER A 303 -6.98 -22.59 5.42
CA SER A 303 -5.84 -23.13 4.65
C SER A 303 -6.20 -24.47 4.02
N PRO A 304 -7.04 -24.48 2.98
CA PRO A 304 -7.54 -25.70 2.37
C PRO A 304 -6.47 -26.33 1.46
N ASN A 305 -5.42 -26.88 2.09
CA ASN A 305 -4.30 -27.48 1.41
C ASN A 305 -4.68 -28.81 0.73
N THR A 306 -4.03 -29.11 -0.39
CA THR A 306 -4.09 -30.43 -1.00
C THR A 306 -3.38 -31.45 -0.12
N SER A 307 -3.79 -32.72 -0.23
CA SER A 307 -3.23 -33.81 0.58
C SER A 307 -1.70 -33.85 0.49
N GLY A 308 -1.05 -33.89 1.65
CA GLY A 308 0.41 -33.92 1.77
C GLY A 308 1.11 -32.56 1.73
N PHE A 309 0.39 -31.45 1.44
CA PHE A 309 0.97 -30.12 1.53
C PHE A 309 0.82 -29.52 2.93
N GLN A 310 1.93 -29.04 3.50
CA GLN A 310 1.99 -28.40 4.82
C GLN A 310 2.28 -26.91 4.67
N SER A 311 1.42 -26.08 5.28
CA SER A 311 1.58 -24.63 5.32
C SER A 311 2.05 -24.17 6.69
N THR A 312 2.89 -23.15 6.71
CA THR A 312 3.07 -22.32 7.91
C THR A 312 1.95 -21.30 7.95
N PHE A 313 1.15 -21.29 9.03
CA PHE A 313 0.02 -20.37 9.10
C PHE A 313 0.48 -18.90 9.04
N MET A 314 1.47 -18.53 9.85
CA MET A 314 1.98 -17.17 9.89
C MET A 314 3.48 -17.18 10.20
N THR A 315 4.21 -16.27 9.58
CA THR A 315 5.55 -15.87 10.02
C THR A 315 5.55 -14.40 10.40
N ASP A 316 6.35 -14.06 11.40
CA ASP A 316 6.56 -12.68 11.84
C ASP A 316 8.06 -12.47 12.06
N THR A 317 8.62 -11.48 11.36
CA THR A 317 10.07 -11.31 11.30
C THR A 317 10.50 -9.87 11.61
N PRO A 318 11.71 -9.67 12.18
CA PRO A 318 12.23 -8.34 12.44
C PRO A 318 12.38 -7.52 11.16
N ILE A 319 12.29 -6.20 11.28
CA ILE A 319 12.90 -5.30 10.30
C ILE A 319 14.41 -5.52 10.37
N TRP A 320 15.11 -5.51 9.24
CA TRP A 320 16.57 -5.65 9.24
C TRP A 320 17.20 -4.64 10.22
N SER A 321 18.03 -5.15 11.14
CA SER A 321 18.80 -4.40 12.16
C SER A 321 17.96 -3.77 13.27
N SER A 322 16.66 -4.07 13.30
CA SER A 322 15.76 -3.73 14.39
C SER A 322 16.00 -4.64 15.59
N THR A 323 15.74 -4.14 16.79
CA THR A 323 15.70 -4.94 18.02
C THR A 323 14.32 -5.57 18.24
N LYS A 324 13.26 -5.04 17.60
CA LYS A 324 11.93 -5.65 17.52
C LYS A 324 11.92 -6.86 16.59
N VAL A 325 11.57 -8.01 17.15
CA VAL A 325 11.49 -9.29 16.43
C VAL A 325 10.15 -9.49 15.70
N ILE A 326 9.10 -8.76 16.08
CA ILE A 326 7.71 -9.05 15.67
C ILE A 326 6.86 -7.80 15.45
N SER A 327 5.77 -7.98 14.70
CA SER A 327 4.60 -7.10 14.71
C SER A 327 4.02 -6.95 16.13
N THR A 328 3.28 -5.88 16.38
CA THR A 328 2.79 -5.55 17.73
C THR A 328 1.26 -5.50 17.76
N SER A 329 0.64 -6.05 18.81
CA SER A 329 -0.83 -6.16 18.95
C SER A 329 -1.53 -6.93 17.82
N THR A 330 -0.85 -7.92 17.22
CA THR A 330 -1.47 -8.79 16.23
C THR A 330 -2.48 -9.73 16.90
N ASN A 331 -3.73 -9.70 16.44
CA ASN A 331 -4.79 -10.54 16.93
C ASN A 331 -5.12 -11.62 15.90
N VAL A 332 -5.01 -12.88 16.30
CA VAL A 332 -5.39 -14.03 15.46
C VAL A 332 -6.55 -14.75 16.14
N GLY A 333 -7.62 -15.02 15.40
CA GLY A 333 -8.73 -15.79 15.98
C GLY A 333 -9.76 -16.28 14.97
N LYS A 334 -10.82 -16.84 15.53
CA LYS A 334 -11.95 -17.44 14.84
C LYS A 334 -13.19 -17.36 15.72
N ASP A 335 -14.36 -17.37 15.10
CA ASP A 335 -15.64 -17.54 15.80
C ASP A 335 -15.85 -18.98 16.31
#